data_AF-A0A4Z0PXC6-F1
#
_entry.id   AF-A0A4Z0PXC6-F1
#
_cell.length_a   1.000
_cell.length_b   1.000
_cell.length_c   1.000
_cell.angle_alpha   90.00
_cell.angle_beta   90.00
_cell.angle_gamma   90.00
#
_symmetry.space_group_name_H-M   'P 1'
#
loop_
_entity.id
_entity.type
_entity.pdbx_description
1 polymer ?
#
loop_
_entity_poly.entity_id
_entity_poly.type
_entity_poly.pdbx_seq_one_letter_code
_entity_poly.pdbx_strand_id
1 'polypeptide(L)'
;MKLSALFLGASVLALSSCSKDELHDVKPKDAAADSSLAEVRAAWGKFVSDVRAGKLLDPEGQYVKDGTIVPSDGKSERAHRPKFDAQRRDMKTFATFGFGNEQHLMLIEEPIDGGGYGGGGGYGGGGGTSSYQGFASSENLAAYTGSDNPSGFIYDLKITKGGDAPLDGYTMVPVDLNRGAGGQYIYLTFTRNPNKVQKGSEWDNYCMNGTFNACSGREVVGPVRAIWSEAYNTGGAFHAWPGFTFPTWAPNGLGGWKQPDLNDGAGGDYIYGYQSKDTRDGNPIEVGVVYGSSSSVAPPTGWVRQGVDLNKGAGGDYVYFCYKRR
;
A
#
# COMPACT_ATOMS: atom_id res chain seq x y z
N MET A 1 11.01 85.46 36.53
CA MET A 1 12.30 85.08 37.15
C MET A 1 12.20 83.61 37.56
N LYS A 2 13.15 82.75 37.13
CA LYS A 2 13.26 81.28 37.27
C LYS A 2 12.19 80.48 36.49
N LEU A 3 12.43 79.86 35.32
CA LEU A 3 13.41 78.87 34.86
C LEU A 3 13.38 77.54 35.64
N SER A 4 12.86 76.49 35.01
CA SER A 4 13.33 75.11 35.12
C SER A 4 12.78 74.29 33.95
N ALA A 5 13.70 73.70 33.19
CA ALA A 5 13.48 72.82 32.05
C ALA A 5 13.54 71.35 32.50
N LEU A 6 12.87 70.45 31.78
CA LEU A 6 13.29 69.05 31.69
C LEU A 6 12.94 68.49 30.31
N PHE A 7 13.89 67.75 29.74
CA PHE A 7 13.96 67.22 28.37
C PHE A 7 13.79 65.68 28.39
N LEU A 8 13.59 65.12 27.17
CA LEU A 8 13.70 63.71 26.73
C LEU A 8 12.46 62.82 26.94
N GLY A 9 11.99 62.02 25.98
CA GLY A 9 12.47 61.74 24.62
C GLY A 9 11.37 61.04 23.79
N ALA A 10 11.40 61.23 22.47
CA ALA A 10 10.47 60.63 21.52
C ALA A 10 11.12 59.44 20.82
N SER A 11 10.47 58.28 20.87
CA SER A 11 10.80 57.10 20.04
C SER A 11 10.05 57.19 18.71
N VAL A 12 10.79 57.08 17.62
CA VAL A 12 10.29 57.01 16.25
C VAL A 12 9.89 55.57 15.92
N LEU A 13 8.64 55.35 15.55
CA LEU A 13 8.21 54.17 14.78
C LEU A 13 7.71 54.64 13.42
N ALA A 14 8.45 54.28 12.38
CA ALA A 14 8.07 54.47 11.00
C ALA A 14 7.14 53.33 10.57
N LEU A 15 5.89 53.66 10.24
CA LEU A 15 5.00 52.80 9.46
C LEU A 15 4.93 53.40 8.05
N SER A 16 5.59 52.72 7.10
CA SER A 16 5.47 53.04 5.68
C SER A 16 4.24 52.32 5.11
N SER A 17 3.30 53.16 4.70
CA SER A 17 2.22 52.93 3.75
C SER A 17 2.70 52.26 2.46
N CYS A 18 1.92 51.30 1.93
CA CYS A 18 1.70 51.14 0.49
C CYS A 18 0.22 50.81 0.26
N SER A 19 -0.38 51.64 -0.60
CA SER A 19 -1.79 51.72 -0.96
C SER A 19 -2.30 50.48 -1.70
N LYS A 20 -3.60 50.26 -1.53
CA LYS A 20 -4.39 49.17 -2.10
C LYS A 20 -5.42 49.80 -3.01
N ASP A 21 -5.14 49.84 -4.32
CA ASP A 21 -6.13 50.11 -5.36
C ASP A 21 -5.74 49.34 -6.63
N GLU A 22 -6.77 48.90 -7.36
CA GLU A 22 -6.78 48.12 -8.61
C GLU A 22 -6.54 46.61 -8.50
N LEU A 23 -7.53 45.91 -7.93
CA LEU A 23 -7.84 44.53 -8.30
C LEU A 23 -9.04 44.57 -9.24
N HIS A 24 -8.76 44.37 -10.53
CA HIS A 24 -9.78 44.09 -11.52
C HIS A 24 -10.56 42.83 -11.12
N ASP A 25 -11.87 42.97 -11.22
CA ASP A 25 -12.91 41.97 -11.00
C ASP A 25 -12.72 40.78 -11.97
N VAL A 26 -11.95 39.77 -11.55
CA VAL A 26 -11.94 38.46 -12.22
C VAL A 26 -13.04 37.64 -11.57
N LYS A 27 -14.20 37.60 -12.22
CA LYS A 27 -15.24 36.60 -11.95
C LYS A 27 -14.59 35.22 -11.86
N PRO A 28 -14.91 34.40 -10.83
CA PRO A 28 -14.53 33.00 -10.83
C PRO A 28 -15.10 32.37 -12.10
N LYS A 29 -14.21 31.91 -12.99
CA LYS A 29 -14.63 31.10 -14.12
C LYS A 29 -14.98 29.73 -13.56
N ASP A 30 -16.27 29.50 -13.40
CA ASP A 30 -16.84 28.17 -13.23
C ASP A 30 -16.31 27.25 -14.33
N ALA A 31 -15.60 26.20 -13.92
CA ALA A 31 -15.26 24.94 -14.63
C ALA A 31 -13.85 24.48 -14.23
N ALA A 32 -13.74 23.79 -13.08
CA ALA A 32 -12.69 22.77 -12.97
C ALA A 32 -13.08 21.66 -13.95
N ALA A 33 -12.49 21.71 -15.14
CA ALA A 33 -12.72 20.72 -16.18
C ALA A 33 -12.17 19.37 -15.68
N ASP A 34 -13.02 18.34 -15.74
CA ASP A 34 -12.61 16.93 -15.66
C ASP A 34 -11.52 16.70 -16.70
N SER A 35 -10.26 16.78 -16.27
CA SER A 35 -9.13 16.44 -17.11
C SER A 35 -9.27 14.97 -17.48
N SER A 36 -9.21 14.65 -18.75
CA SER A 36 -9.32 13.27 -19.20
C SER A 36 -8.16 12.43 -18.61
N LEU A 37 -8.41 11.15 -18.36
CA LEU A 37 -7.39 10.21 -17.85
C LEU A 37 -6.10 10.23 -18.71
N ALA A 38 -6.24 10.51 -20.02
CA ALA A 38 -5.12 10.65 -20.94
C ALA A 38 -4.26 11.90 -20.66
N GLU A 39 -4.87 13.05 -20.38
CA GLU A 39 -4.14 14.29 -20.05
C GLU A 39 -3.40 14.16 -18.72
N VAL A 40 -4.02 13.50 -17.75
CA VAL A 40 -3.43 13.18 -16.46
C VAL A 40 -2.20 12.28 -16.60
N ARG A 41 -2.29 11.21 -17.41
CA ARG A 41 -1.14 10.34 -17.74
C ARG A 41 -0.02 11.09 -18.45
N ALA A 42 -0.36 11.96 -19.40
CA ALA A 42 0.61 12.78 -20.10
C ALA A 42 1.32 13.77 -19.15
N ALA A 43 0.59 14.37 -18.20
CA ALA A 43 1.16 15.24 -17.19
C ALA A 43 2.11 14.50 -16.25
N TRP A 44 1.77 13.28 -15.81
CA TRP A 44 2.66 12.44 -15.01
C TRP A 44 3.93 12.04 -15.77
N GLY A 45 3.79 11.55 -16.99
CA GLY A 45 4.94 11.21 -17.83
C GLY A 45 5.88 12.41 -18.05
N LYS A 46 5.30 13.61 -18.21
CA LYS A 46 6.06 14.86 -18.28
C LYS A 46 6.76 15.20 -16.95
N PHE A 47 6.08 15.09 -15.81
CA PHE A 47 6.68 15.29 -14.48
C PHE A 47 7.89 14.38 -14.29
N VAL A 48 7.72 13.07 -14.51
CA VAL A 48 8.80 12.07 -14.41
C VAL A 48 9.96 12.44 -15.34
N SER A 49 9.67 12.82 -16.58
CA SER A 49 10.69 13.26 -17.54
C SER A 49 11.43 14.53 -17.10
N ASP A 50 10.73 15.50 -16.50
CA ASP A 50 11.33 16.77 -16.06
C ASP A 50 12.16 16.58 -14.78
N VAL A 51 11.73 15.73 -13.85
CA VAL A 51 12.53 15.34 -12.68
C VAL A 51 13.79 14.59 -13.12
N ARG A 52 13.66 13.64 -14.07
CA ARG A 52 14.80 12.94 -14.70
C ARG A 52 15.82 13.89 -15.30
N ALA A 53 15.34 14.91 -16.00
CA ALA A 53 16.18 15.90 -16.64
C ALA A 53 16.75 16.96 -15.67
N GLY A 54 16.44 16.86 -14.36
CA GLY A 54 16.83 17.86 -13.37
C GLY A 54 16.14 19.22 -13.56
N LYS A 55 15.10 19.28 -14.38
CA LYS A 55 14.32 20.49 -14.67
C LYS A 55 13.31 20.79 -13.58
N LEU A 56 12.89 19.76 -12.86
CA LEU A 56 11.96 19.85 -11.75
C LEU A 56 12.58 19.18 -10.52
N LEU A 57 12.49 19.85 -9.38
CA LEU A 57 12.70 19.20 -8.09
C LEU A 57 11.45 18.38 -7.78
N ASP A 58 11.62 17.19 -7.23
CA ASP A 58 10.53 16.40 -6.66
C ASP A 58 10.52 16.60 -5.14
N PRO A 59 9.87 17.67 -4.63
CA PRO A 59 9.91 18.00 -3.21
C PRO A 59 9.26 16.94 -2.32
N GLU A 60 8.41 16.08 -2.90
CA GLU A 60 7.65 15.06 -2.19
C GLU A 60 8.30 13.67 -2.30
N GLY A 61 9.38 13.52 -3.08
CA GLY A 61 10.09 12.24 -3.27
C GLY A 61 9.23 11.14 -3.92
N GLN A 62 8.31 11.51 -4.81
CA GLN A 62 7.43 10.61 -5.55
C GLN A 62 8.13 9.89 -6.71
N TYR A 63 9.15 10.49 -7.32
CA TYR A 63 9.93 9.93 -8.41
C TYR A 63 11.10 9.10 -7.89
N VAL A 64 11.30 7.94 -8.51
CA VAL A 64 12.44 7.05 -8.25
C VAL A 64 13.33 7.06 -9.45
N LYS A 65 14.60 7.41 -9.24
CA LYS A 65 15.56 7.38 -10.33
C LYS A 65 15.67 5.96 -10.88
N ASP A 66 15.56 5.81 -12.20
CA ASP A 66 15.84 4.54 -12.86
C ASP A 66 17.21 3.99 -12.40
N GLY A 67 17.24 2.70 -12.05
CA GLY A 67 18.43 2.04 -11.51
C GLY A 67 18.68 2.29 -10.01
N THR A 68 17.77 2.95 -9.29
CA THR A 68 17.80 2.97 -7.82
C THR A 68 17.73 1.53 -7.32
N ILE A 69 18.82 1.06 -6.72
CA ILE A 69 18.85 -0.27 -6.11
C ILE A 69 18.05 -0.18 -4.82
N VAL A 70 16.86 -0.77 -4.83
CA VAL A 70 16.09 -0.99 -3.63
C VAL A 70 16.66 -2.26 -2.97
N PRO A 71 17.20 -2.17 -1.74
CA PRO A 71 17.63 -3.36 -1.02
C PRO A 71 16.47 -4.34 -0.90
N SER A 72 16.71 -5.61 -1.22
CA SER A 72 15.71 -6.69 -1.09
C SER A 72 16.02 -7.66 0.04
N ASP A 73 16.90 -7.25 0.96
CA ASP A 73 17.40 -8.05 2.08
C ASP A 73 16.44 -8.13 3.27
N GLY A 74 15.34 -7.38 3.24
CA GLY A 74 14.35 -7.34 4.32
C GLY A 74 14.78 -6.57 5.56
N LYS A 75 15.95 -5.93 5.53
CA LYS A 75 16.60 -5.37 6.73
C LYS A 75 17.11 -3.95 6.52
N SER A 76 17.61 -3.65 5.33
CA SER A 76 18.11 -2.32 5.02
C SER A 76 16.97 -1.31 4.97
N GLU A 77 17.14 -0.17 5.64
CA GLU A 77 16.16 0.92 5.61
C GLU A 77 15.83 1.32 4.17
N ARG A 78 14.54 1.48 3.87
CA ARG A 78 14.05 1.95 2.58
C ARG A 78 13.50 3.35 2.73
N ALA A 79 13.77 4.20 1.75
CA ALA A 79 13.16 5.52 1.69
C ALA A 79 11.63 5.38 1.64
N HIS A 80 10.93 5.98 2.59
CA HIS A 80 9.47 6.01 2.60
C HIS A 80 8.97 6.97 1.51
N ARG A 81 8.08 6.51 0.64
CA ARG A 81 7.43 7.39 -0.35
C ARG A 81 6.02 7.73 0.10
N PRO A 82 5.64 9.01 0.16
CA PRO A 82 4.25 9.37 0.35
C PRO A 82 3.44 8.79 -0.82
N LYS A 83 2.43 7.95 -0.53
CA LYS A 83 1.42 7.65 -1.54
C LYS A 83 0.76 8.96 -1.94
N PHE A 84 0.55 9.15 -3.24
CA PHE A 84 -0.10 10.35 -3.75
C PHE A 84 -1.54 10.39 -3.22
N ASP A 85 -1.73 11.14 -2.15
CA ASP A 85 -3.06 11.54 -1.70
C ASP A 85 -3.43 12.79 -2.52
N ALA A 86 -4.21 12.61 -3.58
CA ALA A 86 -4.65 13.71 -4.45
C ALA A 86 -5.30 14.84 -3.63
N GLN A 87 -5.91 14.52 -2.48
CA GLN A 87 -6.54 15.51 -1.60
C GLN A 87 -5.50 16.43 -0.93
N ARG A 88 -4.26 15.97 -0.71
CA ARG A 88 -3.20 16.79 -0.09
C ARG A 88 -2.63 17.88 -0.99
N ARG A 89 -2.74 17.77 -2.32
CA ARG A 89 -2.27 18.84 -3.23
C ARG A 89 -3.23 20.02 -3.34
N ASP A 90 -4.50 19.86 -2.95
CA ASP A 90 -5.48 20.96 -3.00
C ASP A 90 -5.55 21.80 -1.70
N MET A 91 -4.63 21.59 -0.76
CA MET A 91 -4.64 22.26 0.56
C MET A 91 -4.26 23.76 0.55
N LYS A 92 -4.53 24.50 -0.52
CA LYS A 92 -4.62 25.97 -0.43
C LYS A 92 -5.99 26.46 0.04
N THR A 93 -6.99 25.59 0.15
CA THR A 93 -8.37 25.97 0.51
C THR A 93 -8.89 25.39 1.83
N PHE A 94 -8.12 24.58 2.55
CA PHE A 94 -8.59 23.89 3.77
C PHE A 94 -8.46 24.72 5.07
N ALA A 95 -8.80 26.00 5.00
CA ALA A 95 -9.20 26.75 6.18
C ALA A 95 -10.72 26.85 6.18
N THR A 96 -11.36 26.19 7.15
CA THR A 96 -12.81 26.22 7.46
C THR A 96 -13.64 25.15 6.75
N PHE A 97 -13.86 23.99 7.39
CA PHE A 97 -15.19 23.47 7.81
C PHE A 97 -15.08 22.04 8.35
N GLY A 98 -15.89 21.75 9.37
CA GLY A 98 -15.93 20.48 10.10
C GLY A 98 -16.68 19.36 9.37
N PHE A 99 -16.34 18.14 9.81
CA PHE A 99 -17.00 16.84 9.61
C PHE A 99 -18.14 16.73 8.58
N GLY A 100 -17.90 15.88 7.58
CA GLY A 100 -18.93 15.17 6.84
C GLY A 100 -18.90 15.41 5.33
N ASN A 101 -18.69 14.32 4.58
CA ASN A 101 -18.88 14.12 3.14
C ASN A 101 -17.59 14.13 2.30
N GLU A 102 -17.09 12.93 2.06
CA GLU A 102 -16.03 12.61 1.08
C GLU A 102 -16.61 12.74 -0.34
N GLN A 103 -16.05 13.67 -1.13
CA GLN A 103 -16.25 13.69 -2.58
C GLN A 103 -14.99 13.20 -3.29
N HIS A 104 -15.23 12.38 -4.32
CA HIS A 104 -14.26 11.67 -5.13
C HIS A 104 -13.35 12.61 -5.93
N LEU A 105 -12.05 12.35 -5.88
CA LEU A 105 -11.08 12.88 -6.84
C LEU A 105 -10.29 11.70 -7.42
N MET A 106 -10.33 11.58 -8.75
CA MET A 106 -9.71 10.48 -9.50
C MET A 106 -8.18 10.55 -9.40
N LEU A 107 -7.58 9.44 -8.99
CA LEU A 107 -6.13 9.29 -8.84
C LEU A 107 -5.46 8.83 -10.13
N ILE A 108 -4.24 9.33 -10.31
CA ILE A 108 -3.39 9.29 -11.49
C ILE A 108 -2.80 7.88 -11.65
N GLU A 109 -3.24 7.12 -12.66
CA GLU A 109 -2.57 5.89 -13.06
C GLU A 109 -1.28 6.22 -13.82
N GLU A 110 -0.15 5.62 -13.42
CA GLU A 110 1.08 5.65 -14.20
C GLU A 110 0.87 4.95 -15.57
N PRO A 111 1.44 5.46 -16.67
CA PRO A 111 1.48 4.70 -17.91
C PRO A 111 2.38 3.48 -17.68
N ILE A 112 1.79 2.28 -17.67
CA ILE A 112 2.51 1.01 -17.78
C ILE A 112 3.06 0.95 -19.19
N ASP A 113 4.18 1.60 -19.43
CA ASP A 113 4.90 1.47 -20.69
C ASP A 113 5.59 0.11 -20.68
N GLY A 114 5.20 -0.77 -21.58
CA GLY A 114 5.92 -2.00 -21.93
C GLY A 114 7.28 -1.74 -22.59
N GLY A 115 7.91 -0.61 -22.29
CA GLY A 115 9.25 -0.25 -22.73
C GLY A 115 10.27 -0.90 -21.81
N GLY A 116 11.07 -1.80 -22.39
CA GLY A 116 12.01 -2.65 -21.67
C GLY A 116 12.83 -1.94 -20.60
N TYR A 117 12.80 -2.52 -19.40
CA TYR A 117 13.68 -2.18 -18.29
C TYR A 117 15.14 -2.23 -18.73
N GLY A 118 15.74 -1.06 -19.00
CA GLY A 118 17.17 -0.90 -19.22
C GLY A 118 17.88 -0.64 -17.90
N GLY A 119 18.18 -1.70 -17.14
CA GLY A 119 18.98 -1.62 -15.91
C GLY A 119 20.44 -1.32 -16.22
N GLY A 120 20.84 -0.05 -16.08
CA GLY A 120 22.21 0.42 -16.20
C GLY A 120 23.05 0.08 -14.96
N GLY A 121 23.48 -1.18 -14.86
CA GLY A 121 24.75 -1.51 -14.22
C GLY A 121 25.86 -1.28 -15.23
N GLY A 122 26.86 -0.48 -14.89
CA GLY A 122 28.03 -0.24 -15.73
C GLY A 122 28.81 -1.51 -16.02
N TYR A 123 28.38 -2.25 -17.03
CA TYR A 123 29.22 -3.04 -17.90
C TYR A 123 28.79 -2.67 -19.32
N GLY A 124 29.72 -2.06 -20.07
CA GLY A 124 29.53 -1.87 -21.50
C GLY A 124 29.31 -3.23 -22.16
N GLY A 125 28.11 -3.43 -22.67
CA GLY A 125 27.72 -4.63 -23.40
C GLY A 125 26.21 -4.73 -23.49
N GLY A 126 25.64 -4.38 -24.65
CA GLY A 126 24.23 -4.61 -24.92
C GLY A 126 23.88 -6.09 -24.73
N GLY A 127 23.18 -6.39 -23.63
CA GLY A 127 22.72 -7.72 -23.29
C GLY A 127 21.27 -7.62 -22.85
N GLY A 128 20.39 -8.33 -23.56
CA GLY A 128 18.96 -8.35 -23.25
C GLY A 128 18.71 -8.68 -21.78
N THR A 129 17.79 -7.97 -21.16
CA THR A 129 17.42 -8.24 -19.77
C THR A 129 16.87 -9.65 -19.67
N SER A 130 17.64 -10.55 -19.03
CA SER A 130 17.18 -11.91 -18.81
C SER A 130 15.97 -11.86 -17.89
N SER A 131 14.83 -12.33 -18.38
CA SER A 131 13.65 -12.53 -17.55
C SER A 131 14.00 -13.41 -16.35
N TYR A 132 13.68 -12.98 -15.14
CA TYR A 132 13.79 -13.82 -13.95
C TYR A 132 12.43 -14.04 -13.32
N GLN A 133 12.33 -15.14 -12.59
CA GLN A 133 11.18 -15.52 -11.81
C GLN A 133 11.65 -16.23 -10.54
N GLY A 134 10.95 -15.98 -9.43
CA GLY A 134 11.09 -16.73 -8.19
C GLY A 134 9.73 -17.15 -7.64
N PHE A 135 9.77 -18.10 -6.70
CA PHE A 135 8.59 -18.61 -6.01
C PHE A 135 8.97 -19.01 -4.58
N ALA A 136 8.14 -18.62 -3.61
CA ALA A 136 8.22 -19.12 -2.24
C ALA A 136 6.82 -19.52 -1.78
N SER A 137 6.76 -20.51 -0.89
CA SER A 137 5.48 -21.00 -0.39
C SER A 137 5.57 -21.47 1.05
N SER A 138 4.40 -21.72 1.64
CA SER A 138 4.24 -22.35 2.95
C SER A 138 4.58 -23.85 2.94
N GLU A 139 4.70 -24.48 1.77
CA GLU A 139 5.16 -25.88 1.68
C GLU A 139 6.59 -25.99 2.21
N ASN A 140 6.82 -26.98 3.08
CA ASN A 140 8.09 -27.22 3.77
C ASN A 140 8.52 -26.13 4.77
N LEU A 141 7.66 -25.14 5.03
CA LEU A 141 7.86 -24.16 6.09
C LEU A 141 7.03 -24.54 7.32
N ALA A 142 7.69 -24.56 8.49
CA ALA A 142 7.11 -24.76 9.81
C ALA A 142 6.06 -25.88 9.86
N ALA A 143 6.50 -27.12 9.64
CA ALA A 143 5.65 -28.28 9.83
C ALA A 143 5.04 -28.27 11.24
N TYR A 144 3.75 -28.58 11.32
CA TYR A 144 3.01 -28.64 12.58
C TYR A 144 2.33 -30.01 12.70
N THR A 145 2.62 -30.70 13.80
CA THR A 145 2.14 -32.06 14.07
C THR A 145 1.43 -32.15 15.42
N GLY A 146 0.95 -31.02 15.94
CA GLY A 146 0.14 -31.00 17.16
C GLY A 146 -1.17 -31.76 16.97
N SER A 147 -1.68 -32.38 18.03
CA SER A 147 -2.92 -33.17 17.99
C SER A 147 -4.16 -32.35 17.65
N ASP A 148 -4.09 -31.03 17.81
CA ASP A 148 -5.13 -30.06 17.48
C ASP A 148 -5.14 -29.64 15.99
N ASN A 149 -4.08 -29.95 15.23
CA ASN A 149 -4.03 -29.80 13.78
C ASN A 149 -3.14 -30.89 13.16
N PRO A 150 -3.56 -32.17 13.18
CA PRO A 150 -2.76 -33.29 12.69
C PRO A 150 -2.52 -33.25 11.18
N SER A 151 -3.41 -32.60 10.43
CA SER A 151 -3.24 -32.38 8.99
C SER A 151 -2.26 -31.26 8.65
N GLY A 152 -1.83 -30.49 9.66
CA GLY A 152 -0.95 -29.34 9.50
C GLY A 152 -1.53 -28.29 8.56
N PHE A 153 -2.84 -28.02 8.59
CA PHE A 153 -3.43 -26.95 7.76
C PHE A 153 -3.02 -25.56 8.25
N ILE A 154 -3.13 -24.55 7.39
CA ILE A 154 -2.98 -23.15 7.79
C ILE A 154 -4.29 -22.70 8.42
N TYR A 155 -4.23 -22.06 9.59
CA TYR A 155 -5.40 -21.61 10.35
C TYR A 155 -5.59 -20.09 10.33
N ASP A 156 -4.57 -19.33 9.99
CA ASP A 156 -4.69 -17.88 9.88
C ASP A 156 -3.56 -17.30 9.02
N LEU A 157 -3.89 -16.23 8.29
CA LEU A 157 -2.97 -15.39 7.54
C LEU A 157 -2.92 -14.00 8.14
N LYS A 158 -1.71 -13.46 8.28
CA LYS A 158 -1.47 -12.09 8.76
C LYS A 158 -0.36 -11.44 7.95
N ILE A 159 -0.28 -10.12 8.02
CA ILE A 159 0.75 -9.35 7.34
C ILE A 159 1.71 -8.77 8.38
N THR A 160 2.99 -8.87 8.06
CA THR A 160 4.06 -8.18 8.79
C THR A 160 4.63 -7.09 7.90
N LYS A 161 4.92 -5.92 8.47
CA LYS A 161 5.28 -4.71 7.73
C LYS A 161 6.50 -4.03 8.35
N GLY A 162 7.28 -3.32 7.55
CA GLY A 162 8.37 -2.45 8.05
C GLY A 162 9.59 -3.20 8.58
N GLY A 163 9.74 -4.48 8.22
CA GLY A 163 10.82 -5.32 8.75
C GLY A 163 10.57 -5.85 10.17
N ASP A 164 9.36 -5.67 10.70
CA ASP A 164 8.95 -6.28 11.96
C ASP A 164 9.11 -7.81 11.90
N ALA A 165 9.28 -8.44 13.07
CA ALA A 165 9.24 -9.88 13.16
C ALA A 165 7.78 -10.38 12.96
N PRO A 166 7.59 -11.62 12.46
CA PRO A 166 6.29 -12.26 12.51
C PRO A 166 5.72 -12.32 13.92
N LEU A 167 4.40 -12.34 14.03
CA LEU A 167 3.69 -12.56 15.29
C LEU A 167 4.13 -13.88 15.95
N ASP A 168 4.05 -13.95 17.28
CA ASP A 168 4.39 -15.19 17.99
C ASP A 168 3.55 -16.37 17.48
N GLY A 169 4.24 -17.46 17.10
CA GLY A 169 3.62 -18.64 16.49
C GLY A 169 3.28 -18.51 15.00
N TYR A 170 3.67 -17.43 14.33
CA TYR A 170 3.52 -17.25 12.88
C TYR A 170 4.85 -17.49 12.16
N THR A 171 4.74 -18.00 10.94
CA THR A 171 5.85 -18.27 10.02
C THR A 171 5.72 -17.35 8.81
N MET A 172 6.84 -16.76 8.40
CA MET A 172 6.92 -15.85 7.26
C MET A 172 7.16 -16.60 5.95
N VAL A 173 6.43 -16.24 4.90
CA VAL A 173 6.84 -16.57 3.53
C VAL A 173 7.94 -15.59 3.12
N PRO A 174 9.16 -16.04 2.77
CA PRO A 174 10.34 -15.19 2.67
C PRO A 174 10.40 -14.43 1.33
N VAL A 175 9.33 -13.71 0.99
CA VAL A 175 9.23 -12.85 -0.19
C VAL A 175 8.61 -11.53 0.22
N ASP A 176 9.33 -10.45 -0.05
CA ASP A 176 8.83 -9.09 0.08
C ASP A 176 7.76 -8.84 -0.99
N LEU A 177 6.53 -8.54 -0.55
CA LEU A 177 5.41 -8.28 -1.44
C LEU A 177 5.58 -6.97 -2.24
N ASN A 178 6.42 -6.06 -1.73
CA ASN A 178 6.79 -4.78 -2.36
C ASN A 178 8.12 -4.83 -3.12
N ARG A 179 8.58 -6.04 -3.47
CA ARG A 179 9.90 -6.23 -4.08
C ARG A 179 10.03 -5.46 -5.38
N GLY A 180 11.12 -4.71 -5.52
CA GLY A 180 11.41 -3.90 -6.71
C GLY A 180 10.60 -2.61 -6.81
N ALA A 181 9.44 -2.53 -6.13
CA ALA A 181 8.62 -1.33 -6.08
C ALA A 181 9.22 -0.29 -5.13
N GLY A 182 9.91 -0.71 -4.06
CA GLY A 182 10.64 0.18 -3.17
C GLY A 182 9.80 0.86 -2.09
N GLY A 183 8.67 0.25 -1.74
CA GLY A 183 7.92 0.58 -0.53
C GLY A 183 8.41 -0.16 0.71
N GLN A 184 7.56 -0.12 1.75
CA GLN A 184 7.80 -0.84 3.00
C GLN A 184 8.03 -2.33 2.72
N TYR A 185 8.87 -2.98 3.52
CA TYR A 185 8.92 -4.44 3.48
C TYR A 185 7.59 -4.98 3.96
N ILE A 186 6.96 -5.81 3.15
CA ILE A 186 5.67 -6.41 3.48
C ILE A 186 5.80 -7.91 3.26
N TYR A 187 5.38 -8.69 4.24
CA TYR A 187 5.47 -10.15 4.18
C TYR A 187 4.13 -10.79 4.53
N LEU A 188 3.78 -11.83 3.77
CA LEU A 188 2.73 -12.75 4.16
C LEU A 188 3.25 -13.67 5.26
N THR A 189 2.47 -13.81 6.32
CA THR A 189 2.74 -14.75 7.42
C THR A 189 1.54 -15.66 7.64
N PHE A 190 1.79 -16.84 8.19
CA PHE A 190 0.77 -17.83 8.47
C PHE A 190 1.03 -18.56 9.78
N THR A 191 -0.01 -19.08 10.42
CA THR A 191 0.14 -20.05 11.51
C THR A 191 -0.58 -21.35 11.20
N ARG A 192 0.05 -22.47 11.58
CA ARG A 192 -0.57 -23.79 11.61
C ARG A 192 -1.01 -24.19 13.03
N ASN A 193 -0.73 -23.38 14.05
CA ASN A 193 -1.15 -23.65 15.42
C ASN A 193 -2.49 -22.96 15.69
N PRO A 194 -3.61 -23.71 15.85
CA PRO A 194 -4.93 -23.13 16.11
C PRO A 194 -4.96 -22.23 17.35
N ASN A 195 -4.13 -22.51 18.36
CA ASN A 195 -4.07 -21.74 19.61
C ASN A 195 -3.32 -20.40 19.46
N LYS A 196 -2.62 -20.19 18.33
CA LYS A 196 -1.90 -18.95 18.03
C LYS A 196 -2.68 -18.01 17.12
N VAL A 197 -3.82 -18.46 16.58
CA VAL A 197 -4.70 -17.64 15.73
C VAL A 197 -5.03 -16.32 16.43
N GLN A 198 -4.57 -15.23 15.82
CA GLN A 198 -4.86 -13.88 16.28
C GLN A 198 -6.20 -13.43 15.71
N LYS A 199 -7.12 -13.15 16.62
CA LYS A 199 -8.43 -12.59 16.31
C LYS A 199 -8.23 -11.09 16.17
N GLY A 200 -8.10 -10.61 14.93
CA GLY A 200 -8.08 -9.18 14.67
C GLY A 200 -9.50 -8.60 14.76
N SER A 201 -9.73 -7.49 14.07
CA SER A 201 -11.05 -6.86 13.98
C SER A 201 -12.10 -7.73 13.28
N GLU A 202 -11.73 -8.89 12.72
CA GLU A 202 -12.67 -9.91 12.24
C GLU A 202 -13.70 -10.29 13.33
N TRP A 203 -13.30 -10.29 14.60
CA TRP A 203 -14.15 -10.77 15.69
C TRP A 203 -15.18 -9.72 16.14
N ASP A 204 -14.74 -8.47 16.29
CA ASP A 204 -15.57 -7.42 16.89
C ASP A 204 -16.69 -6.97 15.94
N ASN A 205 -16.42 -6.84 14.64
CA ASN A 205 -17.42 -6.31 13.69
C ASN A 205 -18.45 -7.36 13.22
N TYR A 206 -18.06 -8.63 13.09
CA TYR A 206 -18.95 -9.68 12.56
C TYR A 206 -19.80 -10.36 13.64
N CYS A 207 -19.37 -10.35 14.90
CA CYS A 207 -20.15 -10.96 15.99
C CYS A 207 -21.12 -9.98 16.67
N MET A 208 -20.94 -8.67 16.52
CA MET A 208 -21.69 -7.68 17.31
C MET A 208 -22.93 -7.09 16.63
N ASN A 209 -23.11 -7.22 15.31
CA ASN A 209 -24.17 -6.49 14.60
C ASN A 209 -25.55 -7.19 14.55
N GLY A 210 -25.81 -8.15 15.46
CA GLY A 210 -27.16 -8.64 15.85
C GLY A 210 -28.06 -9.29 14.79
N THR A 211 -27.75 -9.17 13.50
CA THR A 211 -28.53 -9.69 12.38
C THR A 211 -27.90 -10.94 11.77
N PHE A 212 -26.62 -11.19 12.04
CA PHE A 212 -25.97 -12.48 11.81
C PHE A 212 -25.75 -13.20 13.15
N ASN A 213 -26.81 -13.83 13.66
CA ASN A 213 -26.76 -14.81 14.75
C ASN A 213 -25.90 -16.07 14.43
N ALA A 214 -25.07 -16.02 13.38
CA ALA A 214 -24.34 -17.15 12.79
C ALA A 214 -22.87 -17.25 13.24
N CYS A 215 -22.31 -16.25 13.92
CA CYS A 215 -21.01 -16.39 14.60
C CYS A 215 -21.12 -17.20 15.90
N SER A 216 -22.28 -17.81 16.17
CA SER A 216 -22.57 -18.76 17.26
C SER A 216 -21.83 -20.10 17.06
N GLY A 217 -20.50 -20.04 17.03
CA GLY A 217 -19.63 -21.20 17.13
C GLY A 217 -19.25 -21.91 15.82
N ARG A 218 -19.61 -21.39 14.64
CA ARG A 218 -19.21 -21.99 13.36
C ARG A 218 -18.30 -21.06 12.54
N GLU A 219 -17.13 -21.60 12.19
CA GLU A 219 -16.29 -21.27 11.03
C GLU A 219 -15.20 -20.18 11.11
N VAL A 220 -15.12 -19.32 12.13
CA VAL A 220 -13.94 -18.41 12.26
C VAL A 220 -12.67 -19.15 12.72
N VAL A 221 -12.82 -20.35 13.28
CA VAL A 221 -11.73 -21.17 13.86
C VAL A 221 -11.32 -22.33 12.92
N GLY A 222 -11.68 -22.25 11.63
CA GLY A 222 -11.32 -23.25 10.63
C GLY A 222 -9.97 -22.99 9.94
N PRO A 223 -9.47 -23.98 9.18
CA PRO A 223 -8.35 -23.76 8.29
C PRO A 223 -8.71 -22.76 7.18
N VAL A 224 -7.70 -22.06 6.68
CA VAL A 224 -7.80 -21.13 5.56
C VAL A 224 -8.06 -21.93 4.28
N ARG A 225 -9.05 -21.46 3.52
CA ARG A 225 -9.55 -22.11 2.29
C ARG A 225 -9.44 -21.21 1.07
N ALA A 226 -9.31 -19.91 1.22
CA ALA A 226 -9.02 -19.02 0.11
C ALA A 226 -8.15 -17.83 0.55
N ILE A 227 -7.41 -17.31 -0.41
CA ILE A 227 -6.64 -16.06 -0.33
C ILE A 227 -6.82 -15.32 -1.65
N TRP A 228 -7.04 -14.01 -1.60
CA TRP A 228 -7.03 -13.14 -2.77
C TRP A 228 -6.62 -11.73 -2.38
N SER A 229 -6.46 -10.90 -3.39
CA SER A 229 -6.15 -9.48 -3.24
C SER A 229 -7.04 -8.67 -4.17
N GLU A 230 -7.28 -7.43 -3.78
CA GLU A 230 -8.09 -6.46 -4.53
C GLU A 230 -7.31 -5.16 -4.64
N ALA A 231 -7.46 -4.50 -5.78
CA ALA A 231 -6.76 -3.26 -6.10
C ALA A 231 -7.75 -2.10 -6.19
N TYR A 232 -7.42 -1.00 -5.54
CA TYR A 232 -8.23 0.21 -5.51
C TYR A 232 -7.40 1.41 -5.93
N ASN A 233 -8.04 2.30 -6.69
CA ASN A 233 -7.45 3.57 -7.07
C ASN A 233 -7.53 4.62 -5.95
N THR A 234 -8.38 4.42 -4.93
CA THR A 234 -8.51 5.31 -3.76
C THR A 234 -8.31 4.56 -2.46
N GLY A 235 -7.67 5.22 -1.48
CA GLY A 235 -7.52 4.67 -0.13
C GLY A 235 -8.84 4.68 0.62
N GLY A 236 -9.05 3.72 1.52
CA GLY A 236 -10.28 3.63 2.30
C GLY A 236 -10.81 2.19 2.38
N ALA A 237 -10.06 1.30 3.02
CA ALA A 237 -10.46 -0.09 3.15
C ALA A 237 -11.60 -0.28 4.15
N PHE A 238 -12.85 -0.12 3.69
CA PHE A 238 -14.04 -0.75 4.27
C PHE A 238 -15.13 -0.90 3.19
N HIS A 239 -14.82 -1.59 2.10
CA HIS A 239 -15.87 -2.03 1.19
C HIS A 239 -16.59 -3.25 1.80
N ALA A 240 -17.93 -3.20 1.81
CA ALA A 240 -18.77 -4.28 2.29
C ALA A 240 -18.63 -5.48 1.35
N TRP A 241 -17.99 -6.54 1.83
CA TRP A 241 -17.75 -7.73 1.01
C TRP A 241 -18.86 -8.77 1.17
N PRO A 242 -19.19 -9.50 0.10
CA PRO A 242 -20.15 -10.58 0.17
C PRO A 242 -19.55 -11.77 0.92
N GLY A 243 -19.93 -11.96 2.19
CA GLY A 243 -19.77 -13.24 2.90
C GLY A 243 -18.67 -13.30 3.96
N PHE A 244 -18.14 -14.50 4.19
CA PHE A 244 -17.26 -14.89 5.32
C PHE A 244 -15.78 -14.65 5.00
N THR A 245 -15.51 -13.48 4.43
CA THR A 245 -14.17 -13.08 4.02
C THR A 245 -13.58 -12.12 5.04
N PHE A 246 -12.29 -12.27 5.30
CA PHE A 246 -11.59 -11.56 6.36
C PHE A 246 -10.35 -10.87 5.78
N PRO A 247 -10.09 -9.60 6.13
CA PRO A 247 -8.82 -8.98 5.80
C PRO A 247 -7.61 -9.76 6.35
N THR A 248 -6.50 -9.71 5.63
CA THR A 248 -5.21 -10.14 6.18
C THR A 248 -4.65 -9.00 7.05
N TRP A 249 -4.94 -9.02 8.35
CA TRP A 249 -4.61 -7.92 9.26
C TRP A 249 -3.12 -7.85 9.60
N ALA A 250 -2.69 -6.65 10.01
CA ALA A 250 -1.42 -6.38 10.67
C ALA A 250 -1.65 -5.64 12.00
N PRO A 251 -0.75 -5.78 12.99
CA PRO A 251 -0.75 -4.93 14.18
C PRO A 251 -0.63 -3.45 13.80
N ASN A 252 -1.35 -2.57 14.50
CA ASN A 252 -1.29 -1.12 14.26
C ASN A 252 -0.28 -0.38 15.15
N GLY A 253 0.45 -1.08 16.03
CA GLY A 253 1.40 -0.51 16.99
C GLY A 253 0.78 0.11 18.25
N LEU A 254 -0.56 0.23 18.30
CA LEU A 254 -1.34 0.79 19.42
C LEU A 254 -2.17 -0.29 20.14
N GLY A 255 -1.79 -1.56 19.99
CA GLY A 255 -2.53 -2.69 20.55
C GLY A 255 -3.80 -3.06 19.78
N GLY A 256 -4.00 -2.53 18.57
CA GLY A 256 -5.11 -2.88 17.68
C GLY A 256 -4.65 -3.45 16.34
N TRP A 257 -5.62 -3.60 15.43
CA TRP A 257 -5.43 -4.17 14.10
C TRP A 257 -5.75 -3.15 13.03
N LYS A 258 -5.04 -3.23 11.90
CA LYS A 258 -5.35 -2.47 10.68
C LYS A 258 -5.16 -3.35 9.46
N GLN A 259 -6.00 -3.14 8.44
CA GLN A 259 -5.80 -3.80 7.17
C GLN A 259 -4.68 -3.03 6.47
N PRO A 260 -3.50 -3.62 6.30
CA PRO A 260 -2.41 -2.93 5.65
C PRO A 260 -2.66 -2.88 4.15
N ASP A 261 -2.31 -1.75 3.56
CA ASP A 261 -2.07 -1.66 2.13
C ASP A 261 -0.80 -2.44 1.80
N LEU A 262 -0.93 -3.45 0.95
CA LEU A 262 0.15 -4.34 0.51
C LEU A 262 1.13 -3.66 -0.46
N ASN A 263 0.80 -2.45 -0.90
CA ASN A 263 1.63 -1.60 -1.74
C ASN A 263 2.13 -0.36 -0.97
N ASP A 264 2.11 -0.41 0.37
CA ASP A 264 2.39 0.76 1.21
C ASP A 264 3.83 1.29 1.04
N GLY A 265 3.93 2.60 0.86
CA GLY A 265 5.20 3.30 0.66
C GLY A 265 5.83 3.08 -0.71
N ALA A 266 5.28 2.22 -1.57
CA ALA A 266 5.80 1.98 -2.91
C ALA A 266 5.20 2.95 -3.94
N GLY A 267 3.96 3.40 -3.70
CA GLY A 267 3.16 4.17 -4.66
C GLY A 267 1.99 3.33 -5.16
N GLY A 268 1.45 3.67 -6.33
CA GLY A 268 0.45 2.86 -7.02
C GLY A 268 -0.89 2.65 -6.31
N ASP A 269 -1.62 1.64 -6.78
CA ASP A 269 -2.93 1.26 -6.26
C ASP A 269 -2.84 0.84 -4.79
N TYR A 270 -3.92 1.05 -4.05
CA TYR A 270 -4.10 0.48 -2.72
C TYR A 270 -4.47 -0.99 -2.88
N ILE A 271 -3.59 -1.87 -2.40
CA ILE A 271 -3.78 -3.31 -2.54
C ILE A 271 -4.13 -3.89 -1.19
N TYR A 272 -5.22 -4.63 -1.12
CA TYR A 272 -5.66 -5.23 0.14
C TYR A 272 -5.78 -6.74 0.00
N GLY A 273 -5.21 -7.46 0.97
CA GLY A 273 -5.27 -8.91 1.06
C GLY A 273 -6.48 -9.39 1.88
N TYR A 274 -7.01 -10.53 1.49
CA TYR A 274 -8.13 -11.20 2.14
C TYR A 274 -7.89 -12.71 2.24
N GLN A 275 -8.54 -13.30 3.22
CA GLN A 275 -8.61 -14.74 3.44
C GLN A 275 -10.05 -15.18 3.68
N SER A 276 -10.34 -16.45 3.44
CA SER A 276 -11.60 -17.08 3.84
C SER A 276 -11.35 -18.40 4.54
N LYS A 277 -12.23 -18.71 5.49
CA LYS A 277 -12.31 -19.99 6.22
C LYS A 277 -13.60 -20.74 5.92
N ASP A 278 -14.42 -20.19 5.02
CA ASP A 278 -15.71 -20.74 4.64
C ASP A 278 -15.53 -22.06 3.89
N THR A 279 -16.28 -23.08 4.31
CA THR A 279 -16.23 -24.41 3.70
C THR A 279 -16.68 -24.42 2.24
N ARG A 280 -17.49 -23.44 1.82
CA ARG A 280 -17.95 -23.25 0.43
C ARG A 280 -16.84 -22.84 -0.51
N ASP A 281 -15.76 -22.24 0.02
CA ASP A 281 -14.61 -21.86 -0.79
C ASP A 281 -13.71 -23.04 -1.13
N GLY A 282 -14.07 -24.28 -0.76
CA GLY A 282 -13.35 -25.51 -1.13
C GLY A 282 -12.37 -25.97 -0.05
N ASN A 283 -11.47 -26.90 -0.39
CA ASN A 283 -10.54 -27.51 0.57
C ASN A 283 -9.53 -26.51 1.17
N PRO A 284 -8.94 -26.82 2.34
CA PRO A 284 -7.84 -26.05 2.90
C PRO A 284 -6.71 -25.81 1.90
N ILE A 285 -6.04 -24.68 2.02
CA ILE A 285 -4.97 -24.28 1.07
C ILE A 285 -3.59 -24.22 1.73
N GLU A 286 -2.58 -24.43 0.90
CA GLU A 286 -1.25 -23.86 1.06
C GLU A 286 -1.19 -22.49 0.35
N VAL A 287 -0.32 -21.60 0.81
CA VAL A 287 -0.15 -20.25 0.26
C VAL A 287 1.26 -20.04 -0.27
N GLY A 288 1.40 -19.18 -1.27
CA GLY A 288 2.69 -18.84 -1.83
C GLY A 288 2.69 -17.49 -2.52
N VAL A 289 3.88 -17.09 -2.95
CA VAL A 289 4.11 -15.85 -3.68
C VAL A 289 4.99 -16.17 -4.88
N VAL A 290 4.51 -15.84 -6.07
CA VAL A 290 5.30 -15.87 -7.30
C VAL A 290 5.67 -14.44 -7.66
N TYR A 291 6.89 -14.24 -8.13
CA TYR A 291 7.38 -12.92 -8.52
C TYR A 291 8.34 -13.00 -9.70
N GLY A 292 8.45 -11.92 -10.47
CA GLY A 292 9.39 -11.86 -11.59
C GLY A 292 9.35 -10.54 -12.35
N SER A 293 10.21 -10.40 -13.35
CA SER A 293 10.33 -9.19 -14.16
C SER A 293 9.27 -9.08 -15.27
N SER A 294 8.23 -9.94 -15.26
CA SER A 294 7.17 -9.96 -16.27
C SER A 294 5.82 -10.35 -15.65
N SER A 295 4.74 -9.73 -16.12
CA SER A 295 3.35 -10.08 -15.74
C SER A 295 2.95 -11.49 -16.15
N SER A 296 3.72 -12.12 -17.04
CA SER A 296 3.53 -13.51 -17.48
C SER A 296 4.08 -14.55 -16.50
N VAL A 297 4.70 -14.12 -15.40
CA VAL A 297 5.24 -15.00 -14.36
C VAL A 297 4.18 -16.00 -13.85
N ALA A 298 4.53 -17.29 -13.81
CA ALA A 298 3.59 -18.37 -13.50
C ALA A 298 4.10 -19.21 -12.33
N PRO A 299 3.25 -19.57 -11.35
CA PRO A 299 3.70 -20.41 -10.25
C PRO A 299 3.97 -21.86 -10.73
N PRO A 300 4.67 -22.69 -9.92
CA PRO A 300 4.90 -24.09 -10.26
C PRO A 300 3.61 -24.89 -10.46
N THR A 301 3.71 -26.04 -11.12
CA THR A 301 2.57 -26.94 -11.35
C THR A 301 1.81 -27.26 -10.06
N GLY A 302 0.47 -27.18 -10.12
CA GLY A 302 -0.42 -27.43 -8.99
C GLY A 302 -0.75 -26.18 -8.15
N TRP A 303 -0.08 -25.06 -8.40
CA TRP A 303 -0.39 -23.78 -7.79
C TRP A 303 -1.25 -22.92 -8.71
N VAL A 304 -2.16 -22.14 -8.12
CA VAL A 304 -3.02 -21.19 -8.81
C VAL A 304 -2.60 -19.77 -8.42
N ARG A 305 -2.34 -18.93 -9.42
CA ARG A 305 -2.00 -17.51 -9.25
C ARG A 305 -3.27 -16.67 -9.12
N GLN A 306 -3.30 -15.73 -8.18
CA GLN A 306 -4.36 -14.72 -8.10
C GLN A 306 -4.18 -13.63 -9.17
N GLY A 307 -5.28 -12.96 -9.52
CA GLY A 307 -5.32 -12.04 -10.67
C GLY A 307 -4.65 -10.69 -10.44
N VAL A 308 -4.49 -10.26 -9.19
CA VAL A 308 -4.00 -8.93 -8.83
C VAL A 308 -2.50 -8.94 -8.58
N ASP A 309 -1.79 -8.07 -9.31
CA ASP A 309 -0.39 -7.73 -9.04
C ASP A 309 -0.31 -6.86 -7.79
N LEU A 310 0.47 -7.31 -6.80
CA LEU A 310 0.59 -6.63 -5.50
C LEU A 310 1.38 -5.32 -5.59
N ASN A 311 2.12 -5.11 -6.69
CA ASN A 311 2.83 -3.87 -7.00
C ASN A 311 2.12 -3.02 -8.06
N LYS A 312 0.83 -3.27 -8.32
CA LYS A 312 0.09 -2.60 -9.40
C LYS A 312 0.19 -1.06 -9.27
N GLY A 313 0.69 -0.43 -10.32
CA GLY A 313 0.86 1.02 -10.41
C GLY A 313 2.03 1.59 -9.59
N ALA A 314 2.80 0.76 -8.87
CA ALA A 314 4.02 1.19 -8.17
C ALA A 314 5.31 0.86 -8.95
N GLY A 315 5.19 0.05 -10.02
CA GLY A 315 6.33 -0.51 -10.74
C GLY A 315 7.06 -1.59 -9.94
N GLY A 316 8.20 -2.04 -10.45
CA GLY A 316 9.02 -3.07 -9.78
C GLY A 316 8.78 -4.48 -10.32
N ASP A 317 8.94 -5.49 -9.45
CA ASP A 317 8.62 -6.87 -9.83
C ASP A 317 7.10 -7.03 -9.92
N TYR A 318 6.64 -7.88 -10.82
CA TYR A 318 5.27 -8.38 -10.77
C TYR A 318 5.18 -9.41 -9.66
N VAL A 319 4.29 -9.20 -8.69
CA VAL A 319 4.19 -10.05 -7.50
C VAL A 319 2.74 -10.51 -7.33
N TYR A 320 2.52 -11.81 -7.14
CA TYR A 320 1.17 -12.36 -7.02
C TYR A 320 1.06 -13.35 -5.86
N PHE A 321 -0.04 -13.28 -5.12
CA PHE A 321 -0.44 -14.39 -4.27
C PHE A 321 -0.73 -15.64 -5.10
N CYS A 322 -0.39 -16.78 -4.53
CA CYS A 322 -0.68 -18.10 -5.06
C CYS A 322 -1.30 -18.98 -3.98
N TYR A 323 -2.10 -19.95 -4.40
CA TYR A 323 -2.61 -20.98 -3.50
C TYR A 323 -2.57 -22.36 -4.15
N LYS A 324 -2.55 -23.40 -3.32
CA LYS A 324 -2.66 -24.80 -3.74
C LYS A 324 -3.62 -25.52 -2.81
N ARG A 325 -4.58 -26.23 -3.39
CA ARG A 325 -5.59 -27.00 -2.63
C ARG A 325 -4.95 -28.26 -2.06
N ARG A 326 -5.23 -28.55 -0.79
CA ARG A 326 -4.88 -29.82 -0.14
C ARG A 326 -6.02 -30.83 -0.23
#